data_AF-A0A0A6RUC9-F1
#
_entry.id   AF-A0A0A6RUC9-F1
#
_cell.length_a   1.000
_cell.length_b   1.000
_cell.length_c   1.000
_cell.angle_alpha   90.00
_cell.angle_beta   90.00
_cell.angle_gamma   90.00
#
_symmetry.space_group_name_H-M   'P 1'
#
loop_
_entity.id
_entity.type
_entity.pdbx_description
1 polymer ?
#
loop_
_entity_poly.entity_id
_entity_poly.type
_entity_poly.pdbx_seq_one_letter_code
_entity_poly.pdbx_strand_id
1 'polypeptide(L)'
;MPQAELREMFKAIGAQLTGEIGQVNFCELLTLRGHNSAHIVLSGTKGPINVLFIRDSQMSWPQNISHDELKGIILSMAWGNIAIIGVPEEPLDKVAERINEGVRWL
;
A
#
# COMPACT_ATOMS: atom_id res chain seq x y z
N MET A 1 1.54 -10.79 -11.57
CA MET A 1 2.19 -11.58 -10.49
C MET A 1 1.28 -12.72 -10.05
N PRO A 2 1.80 -13.89 -9.61
CA PRO A 2 0.97 -14.97 -9.09
C PRO A 2 0.22 -14.59 -7.81
N GLN A 3 -1.08 -14.94 -7.73
CA GLN A 3 -1.94 -14.62 -6.57
C GLN A 3 -1.48 -15.30 -5.25
N ALA A 4 -0.85 -16.47 -5.34
CA ALA A 4 -0.36 -17.19 -4.17
C ALA A 4 0.79 -16.45 -3.46
N GLU A 5 1.75 -15.93 -4.23
CA GLU A 5 2.89 -15.18 -3.74
C GLU A 5 2.45 -13.89 -3.02
N LEU A 6 1.52 -13.15 -3.64
CA LEU A 6 0.95 -11.95 -3.06
C LEU A 6 0.26 -12.24 -1.72
N ARG A 7 -0.48 -13.35 -1.62
CA ARG A 7 -1.16 -13.76 -0.37
C ARG A 7 -0.16 -14.11 0.73
N GLU A 8 0.93 -14.81 0.42
CA GLU A 8 1.97 -15.13 1.41
C GLU A 8 2.68 -13.87 1.90
N MET A 9 2.95 -12.90 1.02
CA MET A 9 3.48 -11.60 1.42
C MET A 9 2.54 -10.86 2.38
N PHE A 10 1.24 -10.79 2.07
CA PHE A 10 0.27 -10.15 2.97
C PHE A 10 0.23 -10.84 4.34
N LYS A 11 0.31 -12.18 4.39
CA LYS A 11 0.43 -12.91 5.66
C LYS A 11 1.70 -12.55 6.43
N ALA A 12 2.83 -12.38 5.74
CA ALA A 12 4.11 -12.04 6.37
C ALA A 12 4.10 -10.65 7.04
N ILE A 13 3.27 -9.72 6.56
CA ILE A 13 3.02 -8.42 7.20
C ILE A 13 1.80 -8.45 8.15
N GLY A 14 1.29 -9.65 8.48
CA GLY A 14 0.12 -9.94 9.31
C GLY A 14 -1.16 -9.27 8.83
N ALA A 15 -1.42 -9.43 7.54
CA ALA A 15 -2.67 -9.10 6.89
C ALA A 15 -3.14 -10.28 6.04
N GLN A 16 -4.34 -10.18 5.51
CA GLN A 16 -4.93 -11.12 4.60
C GLN A 16 -5.50 -10.36 3.41
N LEU A 17 -5.10 -10.77 2.21
CA LEU A 17 -5.74 -10.30 0.98
C LEU A 17 -7.09 -11.02 0.82
N THR A 18 -8.19 -10.29 1.05
CA THR A 18 -9.57 -10.80 1.02
C THR A 18 -10.31 -10.45 -0.27
N GLY A 19 -9.80 -9.50 -1.06
CA GLY A 19 -10.38 -9.07 -2.32
C GLY A 19 -9.33 -8.66 -3.35
N GLU A 20 -9.78 -8.03 -4.44
CA GLU A 20 -8.89 -7.51 -5.47
C GLU A 20 -8.47 -6.07 -5.15
N ILE A 21 -7.16 -5.81 -5.11
CA ILE A 21 -6.59 -4.47 -4.88
C ILE A 21 -6.10 -3.80 -6.18
N GLY A 22 -6.20 -4.51 -7.30
CA GLY A 22 -5.66 -4.13 -8.61
C GLY A 22 -4.55 -5.08 -9.08
N GLN A 23 -4.09 -4.85 -10.31
CA GLN A 23 -2.98 -5.63 -10.88
C GLN A 23 -1.66 -5.24 -10.21
N VAL A 24 -1.06 -6.19 -9.49
CA VAL A 24 0.26 -6.03 -8.88
C VAL A 24 1.35 -6.44 -9.88
N ASN A 25 2.24 -5.51 -10.17
CA ASN A 25 3.37 -5.69 -11.10
C ASN A 25 4.70 -5.94 -10.36
N PHE A 26 4.79 -5.51 -9.10
CA PHE A 26 5.95 -5.68 -8.25
C PHE A 26 5.51 -5.85 -6.80
N CYS A 27 6.20 -6.69 -6.05
CA CYS A 27 6.07 -6.76 -4.61
C CYS A 27 7.39 -7.13 -3.94
N GLU A 28 7.65 -6.55 -2.78
CA GLU A 28 8.82 -6.86 -1.96
C GLU A 28 8.48 -6.72 -0.48
N LEU A 29 8.98 -7.68 0.32
CA LEU A 29 8.98 -7.58 1.77
C LEU A 29 10.19 -6.77 2.23
N LEU A 30 9.96 -5.88 3.16
CA LEU A 30 10.98 -5.00 3.71
C LEU A 30 10.83 -4.89 5.22
N THR A 31 11.94 -4.74 5.92
CA THR A 31 11.93 -4.58 7.38
C THR A 31 12.10 -3.10 7.71
N LEU A 32 11.05 -2.48 8.25
CA LEU A 32 11.11 -1.12 8.78
C LEU A 32 10.99 -1.18 10.29
N ARG A 33 11.98 -0.62 11.00
CA ARG A 33 12.00 -0.53 12.47
C ARG A 33 11.73 -1.87 13.18
N GLY A 34 12.20 -2.98 12.60
CA GLY A 34 12.01 -4.33 13.15
C GLY A 34 10.65 -4.97 12.85
N HIS A 35 9.78 -4.31 12.08
CA HIS A 35 8.51 -4.86 11.64
C HIS A 35 8.52 -5.19 10.14
N ASN A 36 7.93 -6.35 9.80
CA ASN A 36 7.67 -6.70 8.41
C ASN A 36 6.67 -5.70 7.81
N SER A 37 7.08 -5.14 6.68
CA SER A 37 6.36 -4.19 5.87
C SER A 37 6.41 -4.67 4.41
N ALA A 38 5.57 -4.11 3.56
CA ALA A 38 5.53 -4.50 2.13
C ALA A 38 5.48 -3.28 1.25
N HIS A 39 6.24 -3.31 0.15
CA HIS A 39 6.14 -2.37 -0.95
C HIS A 39 5.58 -3.11 -2.16
N ILE A 40 4.49 -2.60 -2.71
CA ILE A 40 3.92 -3.09 -3.96
C ILE A 40 3.78 -1.97 -4.98
N VAL A 41 3.82 -2.35 -6.26
CA VAL A 41 3.49 -1.45 -7.36
C VAL A 41 2.27 -1.98 -8.10
N LEU A 42 1.21 -1.17 -8.11
CA LEU A 42 -0.02 -1.43 -8.84
C LEU A 42 0.02 -0.78 -10.23
N SER A 43 -0.66 -1.41 -11.20
CA SER A 43 -1.06 -0.71 -12.43
C SER A 43 -2.11 0.35 -12.10
N GLY A 44 -1.77 1.62 -12.27
CA GLY A 44 -2.72 2.71 -12.27
C GLY A 44 -3.31 2.99 -13.65
N THR A 45 -4.14 4.02 -13.75
CA THR A 45 -4.79 4.43 -15.01
C THR A 45 -4.02 5.50 -15.78
N LYS A 46 -3.06 6.15 -15.12
CA LYS A 46 -2.19 7.22 -15.59
C LYS A 46 -0.71 6.85 -15.46
N GLY A 47 -0.37 5.97 -14.52
CA GLY A 47 0.99 5.51 -14.28
C GLY A 47 1.06 4.43 -13.20
N PRO A 48 2.27 4.01 -12.80
CA PRO A 48 2.44 3.09 -11.68
C PRO A 48 2.02 3.75 -10.36
N ILE A 49 1.44 2.96 -9.46
CA ILE A 49 1.06 3.41 -8.12
C ILE A 49 1.83 2.59 -7.10
N ASN A 50 2.67 3.28 -6.32
CA ASN A 50 3.43 2.70 -5.23
C ASN A 50 2.57 2.65 -3.97
N VAL A 51 2.52 1.48 -3.33
CA VAL A 51 1.81 1.29 -2.06
C VAL A 51 2.77 0.68 -1.06
N LEU A 52 2.94 1.34 0.07
CA LEU A 52 3.80 0.91 1.17
C LEU A 52 2.94 0.63 2.40
N PHE A 53 2.96 -0.61 2.86
CA PHE A 53 2.30 -1.05 4.09
C PHE A 53 3.32 -1.04 5.21
N ILE A 54 3.16 -0.13 6.16
CA ILE A 54 4.08 0.09 7.28
C ILE A 54 3.40 -0.34 8.57
N ARG A 55 3.93 -1.36 9.24
CA ARG A 55 3.46 -1.80 10.55
C ARG A 55 4.10 -0.95 11.67
N ASP A 56 3.75 0.34 11.69
CA ASP A 56 4.12 1.30 12.75
C ASP A 56 3.05 2.39 12.81
N SER A 57 2.15 2.33 13.80
CA SER A 57 1.04 3.28 13.97
C SER A 57 1.45 4.60 14.64
N GLN A 58 2.68 4.70 15.16
CA GLN A 58 3.18 5.92 15.82
C GLN A 58 3.80 6.91 14.83
N MET A 59 3.80 6.59 13.54
CA MET A 59 4.39 7.41 12.51
C MET A 59 3.47 8.56 12.13
N SER A 60 3.80 9.77 12.58
CA SER A 60 3.19 11.01 12.08
C SER A 60 3.81 11.36 10.73
N TRP A 61 3.18 10.92 9.64
CA TRP A 61 3.55 11.40 8.32
C TRP A 61 2.68 12.60 7.90
N PRO A 62 3.16 13.47 6.99
CA PRO A 62 2.27 14.41 6.33
C PRO A 62 1.16 13.65 5.61
N GLN A 63 -0.11 13.98 5.89
CA GLN A 63 -1.26 13.27 5.31
C GLN A 63 -1.30 13.33 3.78
N ASN A 64 -0.67 14.36 3.20
CA ASN A 64 -0.48 14.51 1.77
C ASN A 64 1.01 14.64 1.47
N ILE A 65 1.49 13.84 0.52
CA ILE A 65 2.83 13.98 -0.08
C ILE A 65 2.62 14.68 -1.42
N SER A 66 3.23 15.83 -1.63
CA SER A 66 3.28 16.49 -2.94
C SER A 66 4.70 16.92 -3.23
N HIS A 67 5.33 16.31 -4.22
CA HIS A 67 6.67 16.64 -4.68
C HIS A 67 6.70 16.51 -6.20
N ASP A 68 6.90 17.62 -6.90
CA ASP A 68 7.02 17.72 -8.36
C ASP A 68 5.97 16.89 -9.11
N GLU A 69 6.37 15.71 -9.61
CA GLU A 69 5.61 14.78 -10.45
C GLU A 69 4.84 13.71 -9.66
N LEU A 70 4.81 13.81 -8.32
CA LEU A 70 4.18 12.80 -7.46
C LEU A 70 3.24 13.42 -6.43
N LYS A 71 2.11 12.73 -6.27
CA LYS A 71 1.13 12.92 -5.21
C LYS A 71 1.07 11.65 -4.36
N GLY A 72 0.84 11.78 -3.07
CA GLY A 72 0.58 10.66 -2.19
C GLY A 72 -0.40 10.99 -1.08
N ILE A 73 -1.07 9.95 -0.59
CA ILE A 73 -1.97 9.97 0.56
C ILE A 73 -1.51 8.94 1.57
N ILE A 74 -1.80 9.18 2.85
CA ILE A 74 -1.47 8.26 3.92
C ILE A 74 -2.71 7.89 4.70
N LEU A 75 -2.96 6.59 4.80
CA LEU A 75 -4.04 6.01 5.59
C LEU A 75 -3.47 5.53 6.91
N SER A 76 -3.79 6.23 8.00
CA SER A 76 -3.48 5.78 9.35
C SER A 76 -4.55 4.81 9.84
N MET A 77 -4.11 3.65 10.29
CA MET A 77 -4.96 2.60 10.84
C MET A 77 -4.41 2.13 12.20
N ALA A 78 -5.24 1.43 12.97
CA ALA A 78 -4.84 0.95 14.30
C ALA A 78 -3.57 0.06 14.26
N TRP A 79 -3.38 -0.71 13.19
CA TRP A 79 -2.25 -1.63 13.02
C TRP A 79 -0.99 -0.97 12.43
N GLY A 80 -1.10 0.22 11.84
CA GLY A 80 -0.01 0.80 11.06
C GLY A 80 -0.46 1.92 10.09
N ASN A 81 0.38 2.20 9.10
CA ASN A 81 0.14 3.22 8.09
C ASN A 81 0.25 2.61 6.69
N ILE A 82 -0.57 3.09 5.76
CA ILE A 82 -0.40 2.81 4.32
C ILE A 82 -0.07 4.11 3.62
N ALA A 83 1.07 4.17 2.92
CA ALA A 83 1.36 5.24 1.99
C ALA A 83 0.99 4.80 0.57
N ILE A 84 0.23 5.61 -0.14
CA ILE A 84 -0.18 5.37 -1.53
C ILE A 84 0.32 6.56 -2.35
N ILE A 85 1.17 6.32 -3.34
CA ILE A 85 1.91 7.35 -4.07
C ILE A 85 1.80 7.08 -5.58
N GLY A 86 1.49 8.10 -6.38
CA GLY A 86 1.43 8.02 -7.83
C GLY A 86 1.55 9.40 -8.46
N VAL A 87 1.31 9.50 -9.77
CA VAL A 87 1.26 10.80 -10.46
C VAL A 87 0.03 11.61 -10.02
N PRO A 88 0.04 12.96 -10.06
CA PRO A 88 -1.03 13.81 -9.56
C PRO A 88 -2.43 13.49 -10.11
N GLU A 89 -2.51 13.01 -11.35
CA GLU A 89 -3.74 12.67 -12.05
C GLU A 89 -4.33 11.30 -11.69
N GLU A 90 -3.61 10.47 -10.90
CA GLU A 90 -4.17 9.21 -10.42
C GLU A 90 -5.25 9.45 -9.36
N PRO A 91 -6.37 8.69 -9.41
CA PRO A 91 -7.41 8.77 -8.41
C PRO A 91 -7.01 7.96 -7.16
N LEU A 92 -5.99 8.42 -6.43
CA LEU A 92 -5.42 7.71 -5.28
C LEU A 92 -6.46 7.38 -4.20
N ASP A 93 -7.49 8.21 -4.03
CA ASP A 93 -8.58 7.95 -3.07
C ASP A 93 -9.37 6.68 -3.41
N LYS A 94 -9.62 6.42 -4.71
CA LYS A 94 -10.24 5.16 -5.16
C LYS A 94 -9.33 3.96 -4.92
N VAL A 95 -8.02 4.17 -5.00
CA VAL A 95 -7.04 3.11 -4.71
C VAL A 95 -7.04 2.82 -3.21
N ALA A 96 -7.10 3.84 -2.37
CA ALA A 96 -7.25 3.71 -0.93
C ALA A 96 -8.51 2.92 -0.55
N GLU A 97 -9.66 3.25 -1.14
CA GLU A 97 -10.92 2.53 -0.92
C GLU A 97 -10.78 1.04 -1.25
N ARG A 98 -10.27 0.70 -2.45
CA ARG A 98 -10.07 -0.70 -2.84
C ARG A 98 -9.09 -1.44 -1.92
N ILE A 99 -8.02 -0.79 -1.47
CA ILE A 99 -7.07 -1.41 -0.53
C ILE A 99 -7.76 -1.68 0.80
N ASN A 100 -8.55 -0.73 1.30
CA ASN A 100 -9.30 -0.87 2.54
C ASN A 100 -10.35 -1.99 2.48
N GLU A 101 -10.99 -2.19 1.33
CA GLU A 101 -11.94 -3.29 1.09
C GLU A 101 -11.25 -4.64 0.86
N GLY A 102 -10.10 -4.62 0.19
CA GLY A 102 -9.38 -5.82 -0.26
C GLY A 102 -8.40 -6.41 0.74
N VAL A 103 -8.04 -5.67 1.80
CA VAL A 103 -7.04 -6.11 2.79
C VAL A 103 -7.62 -6.10 4.20
N ARG A 104 -7.57 -7.25 4.86
CA ARG A 104 -7.97 -7.44 6.25
C ARG A 104 -6.75 -7.59 7.15
N TRP A 105 -6.67 -6.81 8.22
CA TRP A 105 -5.59 -6.85 9.19
C TRP A 105 -5.86 -7.92 10.26
N LEU A 106 -4.81 -8.64 10.68
CA LEU A 106 -4.86 -9.75 11.65
C LEU A 106 -4.27 -9.38 13.00
#